data_AF-A0A7S2AFJ0-F1
#
_entry.id   AF-A0A7S2AFJ0-F1
#
_cell.length_a   1.000
_cell.length_b   1.000
_cell.length_c   1.000
_cell.angle_alpha   90.00
_cell.angle_beta   90.00
_cell.angle_gamma   90.00
#
_symmetry.space_group_name_H-M   'P 1'
#
loop_
_entity.id
_entity.type
_entity.pdbx_description
1 polymer ?
#
loop_
_entity_poly.entity_id
_entity_poly.type
_entity_poly.pdbx_seq_one_letter_code
_entity_poly.pdbx_strand_id
1 'polypeptide(L)'
;DQFRLSHPKIHPSITLSKLRNLQKDLREITTQIDKLDMSTVALAWVYFEKLVLADLVRKSNRKLLAGACLVLAFKFNQHVDRALLGQLATCIRKLDRKDRLNLADLHAAELKVFVDLGFSLHVEQTAYGPHLHRLLKGLGTNALDYYGRGTES
;
A
#
# COMPACT_ATOMS: atom_id res chain seq x y z
N ASP A 1 -5.23 23.35 10.69
CA ASP A 1 -4.79 21.98 10.35
C ASP A 1 -3.39 21.65 10.85
N GLN A 2 -3.28 21.01 12.02
CA GLN A 2 -2.00 20.56 12.60
C GLN A 2 -1.16 19.71 11.62
N PHE A 3 -1.80 18.88 10.79
CA PHE A 3 -1.15 18.09 9.75
C PHE A 3 -0.35 18.92 8.74
N ARG A 4 -0.88 20.08 8.32
CA ARG A 4 -0.22 20.97 7.35
C ARG A 4 0.94 21.74 7.99
N LEU A 5 0.82 22.09 9.27
CA LEU A 5 1.91 22.71 10.02
C LEU A 5 3.10 21.77 10.20
N SER A 6 2.83 20.48 10.48
CA SER A 6 3.88 19.47 10.61
C SER A 6 4.47 19.01 9.27
N HIS A 7 3.76 19.19 8.15
CA HIS A 7 4.19 18.71 6.83
C HIS A 7 3.97 19.77 5.73
N PRO A 8 4.73 20.88 5.75
CA PRO A 8 4.53 21.99 4.81
C PRO A 8 4.84 21.62 3.35
N LYS A 9 5.65 20.57 3.13
CA LYS A 9 6.06 20.11 1.79
C LYS A 9 5.02 19.20 1.11
N ILE A 10 4.00 18.72 1.82
CA ILE A 10 2.96 17.86 1.23
C ILE A 10 2.00 18.70 0.40
N HIS A 11 1.74 18.28 -0.84
CA HIS A 11 0.81 18.97 -1.72
C HIS A 11 -0.58 19.22 -1.09
N PRO A 12 -1.15 20.45 -1.21
CA PRO A 12 -2.42 20.82 -0.59
C PRO A 12 -3.62 19.94 -0.97
N SER A 13 -3.55 19.26 -2.12
CA SER A 13 -4.61 18.36 -2.57
C SER A 13 -4.74 17.09 -1.73
N ILE A 14 -3.70 16.74 -0.97
CA ILE A 14 -3.65 15.58 -0.08
C ILE A 14 -3.95 16.04 1.34
N THR A 15 -4.89 15.35 1.98
CA THR A 15 -5.29 15.62 3.37
C THR A 15 -5.15 14.35 4.17
N LEU A 16 -4.97 14.47 5.48
CA LEU A 16 -4.86 13.32 6.38
C LEU A 16 -6.03 12.35 6.26
N SER A 17 -7.26 12.87 6.09
CA SER A 17 -8.45 12.03 5.89
C SER A 17 -8.38 11.23 4.58
N LYS A 18 -7.83 11.80 3.49
CA LYS A 18 -7.64 11.06 2.22
C LYS A 18 -6.61 9.96 2.36
N LEU A 19 -5.53 10.22 3.10
CA LEU A 19 -4.49 9.22 3.39
C LEU A 19 -5.09 8.07 4.21
N ARG A 20 -5.78 8.37 5.31
CA ARG A 20 -6.43 7.36 6.16
C ARG A 20 -7.46 6.52 5.41
N ASN A 21 -8.30 7.15 4.58
CA ASN A 21 -9.26 6.42 3.76
C ASN A 21 -8.57 5.50 2.76
N LEU A 22 -7.52 5.97 2.09
CA LEU A 22 -6.76 5.14 1.14
C LEU A 22 -6.07 3.96 1.84
N GLN A 23 -5.50 4.17 3.04
CA GLN A 23 -4.93 3.10 3.85
C GLN A 23 -5.97 2.04 4.21
N LYS A 24 -7.19 2.47 4.55
CA LYS A 24 -8.32 1.57 4.81
C LYS A 24 -8.69 0.80 3.54
N ASP A 25 -8.80 1.47 2.39
CA ASP A 25 -9.13 0.81 1.12
C ASP A 25 -8.07 -0.25 0.75
N LEU A 26 -6.78 0.02 0.94
CA LEU A 26 -5.71 -0.98 0.70
C LEU A 26 -5.81 -2.16 1.65
N ARG A 27 -6.14 -1.92 2.92
CA ARG A 27 -6.35 -2.98 3.90
C ARG A 27 -7.54 -3.87 3.53
N GLU A 28 -8.61 -3.30 2.98
CA GLU A 28 -9.77 -4.08 2.50
C GLU A 28 -9.44 -4.99 1.30
N ILE A 29 -8.29 -4.82 0.64
CA ILE A 29 -7.84 -5.75 -0.40
C ILE A 29 -7.41 -7.09 0.22
N THR A 30 -6.81 -7.10 1.41
CA THR A 30 -6.38 -8.35 2.06
C THR A 30 -7.58 -9.22 2.45
N THR A 31 -8.76 -8.63 2.64
CA THR A 31 -9.98 -9.41 2.91
C THR A 31 -10.62 -9.96 1.64
N GLN A 32 -10.22 -9.48 0.46
CA GLN A 32 -10.69 -9.97 -0.84
C GLN A 32 -9.74 -11.01 -1.45
N ILE A 33 -8.48 -11.01 -1.02
CA ILE A 33 -7.42 -11.86 -1.54
C ILE A 33 -6.79 -12.60 -0.37
N ASP A 34 -7.23 -13.84 -0.16
CA ASP A 34 -6.84 -14.68 0.99
C ASP A 34 -5.31 -14.87 1.10
N LYS A 35 -4.63 -14.98 -0.06
CA LYS A 35 -3.17 -15.16 -0.13
C LYS A 35 -2.37 -13.86 -0.01
N LEU A 36 -3.00 -12.69 0.16
CA LEU A 36 -2.30 -11.42 0.32
C LEU A 36 -2.01 -11.17 1.80
N ASP A 37 -0.72 -11.11 2.15
CA ASP A 37 -0.30 -10.88 3.54
C ASP A 37 -0.46 -9.39 3.92
N MET A 38 -0.88 -9.14 5.15
CA MET A 38 -0.93 -7.81 5.73
C MET A 38 0.45 -7.14 5.79
N SER A 39 1.54 -7.92 5.95
CA SER A 39 2.90 -7.37 5.92
C SER A 39 3.22 -6.69 4.58
N THR A 40 2.69 -7.23 3.48
CA THR A 40 2.80 -6.66 2.13
C THR A 40 2.07 -5.32 2.03
N VAL A 41 0.89 -5.19 2.61
CA VAL A 41 0.15 -3.92 2.65
C VAL A 41 0.85 -2.88 3.53
N ALA A 42 1.41 -3.31 4.67
CA ALA A 42 2.20 -2.44 5.53
C ALA A 42 3.43 -1.88 4.80
N LEU A 43 4.14 -2.74 4.07
CA LEU A 43 5.30 -2.38 3.27
C LEU A 43 4.92 -1.42 2.13
N ALA A 44 3.85 -1.72 1.41
CA ALA A 44 3.30 -0.85 0.38
C ALA A 44 2.96 0.56 0.91
N TRP A 45 2.43 0.63 2.13
CA TRP A 45 2.10 1.90 2.76
C TRP A 45 3.34 2.72 3.09
N VAL A 46 4.43 2.08 3.56
CA VAL A 46 5.71 2.77 3.78
C VAL A 46 6.27 3.33 2.48
N TYR A 47 6.22 2.56 1.37
CA TYR A 47 6.61 3.08 0.05
C TYR A 47 5.77 4.30 -0.34
N PHE A 48 4.46 4.22 -0.16
CA PHE A 48 3.57 5.32 -0.50
C PHE A 48 3.85 6.57 0.34
N GLU A 49 4.13 6.43 1.64
CA GLU A 49 4.51 7.55 2.51
C GLU A 49 5.81 8.20 2.05
N LYS A 50 6.82 7.42 1.62
CA LYS A 50 8.05 7.97 1.01
C LYS A 50 7.72 8.86 -0.19
N LEU A 51 6.80 8.44 -1.07
CA LEU A 51 6.36 9.25 -2.22
C LEU A 51 5.59 10.52 -1.79
N VAL A 52 4.78 10.45 -0.73
CA VAL A 52 4.06 11.61 -0.17
C VAL A 52 5.06 12.64 0.36
N LEU A 53 6.09 12.19 1.10
CA LEU A 53 7.13 13.05 1.65
C LEU A 53 8.05 13.65 0.57
N ALA A 54 8.21 12.96 -0.55
CA ALA A 54 8.91 13.44 -1.74
C ALA A 54 8.07 14.41 -2.61
N ASP A 55 6.84 14.76 -2.18
CA ASP A 55 5.88 15.58 -2.92
C ASP A 55 5.53 15.06 -4.33
N LEU A 56 5.53 13.74 -4.53
CA LEU A 56 5.17 13.12 -5.81
C LEU A 56 3.67 12.77 -5.91
N VAL A 57 2.97 12.83 -4.78
CA VAL A 57 1.57 12.42 -4.66
C VAL A 57 0.61 13.61 -4.80
N ARG A 58 -0.40 13.43 -5.64
CA ARG A 58 -1.46 14.39 -5.96
C ARG A 58 -2.81 13.72 -5.83
N LYS A 59 -3.88 14.52 -5.80
CA LYS A 59 -5.24 13.97 -5.82
C LYS A 59 -5.39 13.02 -7.03
N SER A 60 -5.10 13.44 -8.26
CA SER A 60 -5.28 12.61 -9.45
C SER A 60 -4.58 11.23 -9.41
N ASN A 61 -3.33 11.16 -8.93
CA ASN A 61 -2.49 9.96 -9.06
C ASN A 61 -2.40 9.07 -7.80
N ARG A 62 -2.89 9.54 -6.63
CA ARG A 62 -2.73 8.84 -5.33
C ARG A 62 -3.08 7.35 -5.34
N LYS A 63 -4.15 6.95 -6.03
CA LYS A 63 -4.61 5.56 -6.09
C LYS A 63 -3.74 4.71 -7.00
N LEU A 64 -3.30 5.30 -8.13
CA LEU A 64 -2.38 4.65 -9.06
C LEU A 64 -1.04 4.37 -8.36
N LEU A 65 -0.47 5.37 -7.69
CA LEU A 65 0.79 5.23 -6.96
C LEU A 65 0.66 4.24 -5.80
N ALA A 66 -0.43 4.29 -5.02
CA ALA A 66 -0.67 3.31 -3.96
C ALA A 66 -0.81 1.88 -4.50
N GLY A 67 -1.50 1.70 -5.64
CA GLY A 67 -1.58 0.41 -6.32
C GLY A 67 -0.22 -0.08 -6.82
N ALA A 68 0.58 0.79 -7.43
CA ALA A 68 1.94 0.47 -7.88
C ALA A 68 2.85 0.08 -6.70
N CYS A 69 2.79 0.82 -5.59
CA CYS A 69 3.48 0.46 -4.35
C CYS A 69 3.06 -0.93 -3.84
N LEU A 70 1.76 -1.28 -3.93
CA LEU A 70 1.26 -2.58 -3.50
C LEU A 70 1.75 -3.72 -4.40
N VAL A 71 1.79 -3.52 -5.73
CA VAL A 71 2.35 -4.50 -6.66
C VAL A 71 3.84 -4.72 -6.40
N LEU A 72 4.62 -3.64 -6.21
CA LEU A 72 6.04 -3.74 -5.87
C LEU A 72 6.27 -4.47 -4.54
N ALA A 73 5.51 -4.10 -3.51
CA ALA A 73 5.58 -4.77 -2.21
C ALA A 73 5.25 -6.25 -2.33
N PHE A 74 4.21 -6.61 -3.09
CA PHE A 74 3.83 -8.00 -3.31
C PHE A 74 4.93 -8.79 -4.04
N LYS A 75 5.51 -8.22 -5.11
CA LYS A 75 6.62 -8.83 -5.85
C LYS A 75 7.89 -9.01 -5.01
N PHE A 76 8.12 -8.12 -4.05
CA PHE A 76 9.29 -8.15 -3.19
C PHE A 76 9.12 -9.06 -1.96
N ASN A 77 7.93 -9.05 -1.35
CA ASN A 77 7.67 -9.63 -0.04
C ASN A 77 7.02 -11.03 -0.10
N GLN A 78 6.43 -11.41 -1.24
CA GLN A 78 5.72 -12.68 -1.38
C GLN A 78 6.14 -13.43 -2.66
N HIS A 79 5.91 -14.74 -2.68
CA HIS A 79 6.07 -15.54 -3.89
C HIS A 79 5.11 -15.07 -4.98
N VAL A 80 5.66 -14.73 -6.13
CA VAL A 80 4.90 -14.18 -7.25
C VAL A 80 4.13 -15.30 -7.96
N ASP A 81 2.83 -15.33 -7.75
CA ASP A 81 1.88 -16.10 -8.55
C ASP A 81 1.18 -15.14 -9.54
N ARG A 82 1.21 -15.49 -10.84
CA ARG A 82 0.58 -14.67 -11.90
C ARG A 82 -0.93 -14.55 -11.71
N ALA A 83 -1.61 -15.59 -11.23
CA ALA A 83 -3.03 -15.55 -10.94
C ALA A 83 -3.32 -14.57 -9.80
N LEU A 84 -2.53 -14.63 -8.73
CA LEU A 84 -2.63 -13.74 -7.58
C LEU A 84 -2.33 -12.28 -7.95
N LEU A 85 -1.31 -12.05 -8.78
CA LEU A 85 -0.98 -10.72 -9.31
C LEU A 85 -2.13 -10.15 -10.17
N GLY A 86 -2.80 -10.98 -10.97
CA GLY A 86 -3.98 -10.57 -11.74
C GLY A 86 -5.18 -10.20 -10.85
N GLN A 87 -5.42 -10.96 -9.79
CA GLN A 87 -6.45 -10.64 -8.78
C GLN A 87 -6.13 -9.32 -8.07
N LEU A 88 -4.86 -9.13 -7.66
CA LEU A 88 -4.37 -7.91 -7.03
C LEU A 88 -4.60 -6.69 -7.92
N ALA A 89 -4.21 -6.78 -9.19
CA ALA A 89 -4.40 -5.69 -10.14
C ALA A 89 -5.89 -5.37 -10.37
N THR A 90 -6.76 -6.39 -10.36
CA THR A 90 -8.22 -6.22 -10.44
C THR A 90 -8.78 -5.49 -9.21
N CYS A 91 -8.36 -5.88 -7.99
CA CYS A 91 -8.77 -5.19 -6.77
C CYS A 91 -8.26 -3.73 -6.72
N ILE A 92 -7.03 -3.47 -7.18
CA ILE A 92 -6.48 -2.12 -7.29
C ILE A 92 -7.33 -1.26 -8.23
N ARG A 93 -7.77 -1.79 -9.37
CA ARG A 93 -8.67 -1.05 -10.29
C ARG A 93 -9.97 -0.65 -9.60
N LYS A 94 -10.56 -1.57 -8.82
CA LYS A 94 -11.80 -1.31 -8.05
C LYS A 94 -11.64 -0.22 -6.99
N LEU A 95 -10.42 0.10 -6.55
CA LEU A 95 -10.17 1.27 -5.68
C LEU A 95 -10.63 2.56 -6.35
N ASP A 96 -10.54 2.65 -7.69
CA ASP A 96 -11.06 3.78 -8.42
C ASP A 96 -12.49 3.56 -8.91
N ARG A 97 -13.47 4.06 -8.14
CA ARG A 97 -14.89 4.07 -8.51
C ARG A 97 -15.22 4.75 -9.85
N LYS A 98 -14.28 5.54 -10.40
CA LYS A 98 -14.41 6.16 -11.72
C LYS A 98 -13.80 5.32 -12.85
N ASP A 99 -13.28 4.13 -12.52
CA ASP A 99 -12.57 3.18 -13.39
C ASP A 99 -11.55 3.84 -14.33
N ARG A 100 -10.83 4.86 -13.84
CA ARG A 100 -9.79 5.54 -14.62
C ARG A 100 -8.45 4.82 -14.54
N LEU A 101 -8.30 3.91 -13.57
CA LEU A 101 -7.11 3.08 -13.43
C LEU A 101 -7.20 1.93 -14.44
N ASN A 102 -6.25 1.88 -15.36
CA ASN A 102 -6.06 0.73 -16.24
C ASN A 102 -4.74 0.00 -15.91
N LEU A 103 -4.59 -1.22 -16.42
CA LEU A 103 -3.42 -2.07 -16.13
C LEU A 103 -2.13 -1.55 -16.78
N ALA A 104 -2.23 -0.91 -17.94
CA ALA A 104 -1.07 -0.35 -18.63
C ALA A 104 -0.45 0.79 -17.83
N ASP A 105 -1.29 1.70 -17.31
CA ASP A 105 -0.87 2.78 -16.43
C ASP A 105 -0.29 2.24 -15.12
N LEU A 106 -0.87 1.17 -14.57
CA LEU A 106 -0.36 0.52 -13.37
C LEU A 106 1.04 -0.07 -13.59
N HIS A 107 1.27 -0.75 -14.72
CA HIS A 107 2.60 -1.26 -15.08
C HIS A 107 3.61 -0.13 -15.32
N ALA A 108 3.21 0.93 -16.02
CA ALA A 108 4.07 2.09 -16.23
C ALA A 108 4.42 2.78 -14.90
N ALA A 109 3.44 2.91 -14.01
CA ALA A 109 3.62 3.48 -12.68
C ALA A 109 4.49 2.59 -11.78
N GLU A 110 4.44 1.26 -11.94
CA GLU A 110 5.27 0.33 -11.16
C GLU A 110 6.76 0.65 -11.29
N LEU A 111 7.27 0.69 -12.52
CA LEU A 111 8.67 1.02 -12.76
C LEU A 111 9.00 2.44 -12.28
N LYS A 112 8.09 3.39 -12.54
CA LYS A 112 8.28 4.77 -12.09
C LYS A 112 8.42 4.87 -10.57
N VAL A 113 7.54 4.21 -9.81
CA VAL A 113 7.60 4.18 -8.35
C VAL A 113 8.89 3.53 -7.88
N PHE A 114 9.35 2.46 -8.53
CA PHE A 114 10.60 1.81 -8.17
C PHE A 114 11.81 2.76 -8.34
N VAL A 115 11.82 3.55 -9.42
CA VAL A 115 12.82 4.62 -9.64
C VAL A 115 12.68 5.72 -8.59
N ASP A 116 11.46 6.19 -8.30
CA ASP A 116 11.20 7.24 -7.29
C ASP A 116 11.63 6.79 -5.88
N LEU A 117 11.63 5.48 -5.60
CA LEU A 117 12.15 4.88 -4.36
C LEU A 117 13.67 4.67 -4.37
N GLY A 118 14.37 5.11 -5.42
CA GLY A 118 15.81 4.94 -5.58
C GLY A 118 16.23 3.48 -5.66
N PHE A 119 15.40 2.62 -6.25
CA PHE A 119 15.60 1.18 -6.36
C PHE A 119 15.74 0.45 -5.00
N SER A 120 15.35 1.08 -3.89
CA SER A 120 15.46 0.53 -2.54
C SER A 120 14.10 0.12 -1.99
N LEU A 121 13.81 -1.18 -2.11
CA LEU A 121 12.60 -1.81 -1.57
C LEU A 121 12.81 -2.40 -0.17
N HIS A 122 14.05 -2.66 0.23
CA HIS A 122 14.30 -3.15 1.58
C HIS A 122 13.89 -2.08 2.61
N VAL A 123 13.03 -2.47 3.54
CA VAL A 123 12.60 -1.63 4.67
C VAL A 123 12.82 -2.43 5.94
N GLU A 124 13.53 -1.84 6.91
CA GLU A 124 13.75 -2.48 8.20
C GLU A 124 12.44 -2.71 8.95
N GLN A 125 12.38 -3.79 9.73
CA GLN A 125 11.22 -4.15 10.56
C GLN A 125 10.80 -3.04 11.52
N THR A 126 11.77 -2.28 12.03
CA THR A 126 11.56 -1.11 12.89
C THR A 126 10.69 -0.05 12.22
N ALA A 127 10.81 0.11 10.89
CA ALA A 127 10.10 1.12 10.13
C ALA A 127 8.69 0.67 9.70
N TYR A 128 8.49 -0.60 9.32
CA TYR A 128 7.16 -1.07 8.88
C TYR A 128 6.32 -1.75 9.99
N GLY A 129 6.95 -2.23 11.06
CA GLY A 129 6.29 -2.88 12.20
C GLY A 129 5.14 -2.06 12.82
N PRO A 130 5.29 -0.74 13.08
CA PRO A 130 4.20 0.09 13.57
C PRO A 130 3.03 0.22 12.58
N HIS A 131 3.29 0.12 11.27
CA HIS A 131 2.23 0.12 10.26
C HIS A 131 1.47 -1.20 10.28
N LEU A 132 2.18 -2.32 10.32
CA LEU A 132 1.60 -3.65 10.44
C LEU A 132 0.71 -3.75 11.69
N HIS A 133 1.21 -3.32 12.84
CA HIS A 133 0.45 -3.32 14.09
C HIS A 133 -0.85 -2.50 13.98
N ARG A 134 -0.80 -1.30 13.40
CA ARG A 134 -1.99 -0.46 13.21
C ARG A 134 -2.99 -1.08 12.24
N LEU A 135 -2.52 -1.71 11.18
CA LEU A 135 -3.37 -2.38 10.20
C LEU A 135 -4.10 -3.58 10.83
N LEU A 136 -3.37 -4.43 11.56
CA LEU A 136 -3.90 -5.60 12.27
C LEU A 136 -4.91 -5.19 13.35
N LYS A 137 -4.58 -4.18 14.18
CA LYS A 137 -5.52 -3.63 15.17
C LYS A 137 -6.82 -3.18 14.51
N GLY A 138 -6.72 -2.58 13.32
CA GLY A 138 -7.88 -2.15 12.56
C GLY A 138 -8.69 -3.27 11.89
N LEU A 139 -8.15 -4.50 11.83
CA LEU A 139 -8.88 -5.73 11.52
C LEU A 139 -9.43 -6.42 12.78
N GLY A 140 -9.14 -5.91 13.97
CA GLY A 140 -9.52 -6.54 15.23
C GLY A 140 -8.64 -7.74 15.63
N THR A 141 -7.39 -7.80 15.15
CA THR A 141 -6.45 -8.88 15.45
C THR A 141 -5.06 -8.32 15.83
N ASN A 142 -4.13 -9.20 16.21
CA ASN A 142 -2.72 -8.88 16.48
C ASN A 142 -1.80 -9.84 15.70
N ALA A 143 -0.49 -9.57 15.71
CA ALA A 143 0.46 -10.36 14.93
C ALA A 143 0.53 -11.83 15.37
N LEU A 144 0.43 -12.12 16.67
CA LEU A 144 0.46 -13.48 17.19
C LEU A 144 -0.78 -14.26 16.74
N ASP A 145 -1.97 -13.67 16.81
CA ASP A 145 -3.20 -14.34 16.37
C ASP A 145 -3.27 -14.48 14.85
N TYR A 146 -2.76 -13.49 14.11
CA TYR A 146 -2.80 -13.45 12.66
C TYR A 146 -1.82 -14.46 12.03
N TYR A 147 -0.61 -14.57 12.57
CA TYR A 147 0.42 -15.49 12.08
C TYR A 147 0.46 -16.83 12.83
N GLY A 148 -0.08 -16.89 14.05
CA GLY A 148 -0.05 -18.07 14.92
C GLY A 148 -1.08 -19.14 14.62
N ARG A 149 -2.02 -18.91 13.69
CA ARG A 149 -2.98 -19.94 13.24
C ARG A 149 -2.35 -21.09 12.43
N GLY A 150 -1.03 -21.13 12.29
CA GLY A 150 -0.28 -22.22 11.64
C GLY A 150 0.34 -23.26 12.60
N THR A 151 0.13 -23.14 13.92
CA THR A 151 0.68 -24.09 14.91
C THR A 151 -0.41 -24.87 15.63
N GLU A 152 -1.33 -25.48 14.89
CA GLU A 152 -2.07 -26.65 15.38
C GLU A 152 -1.90 -27.74 14.32
N SER A 153 -1.08 -28.74 14.67
CA SER A 153 -0.78 -29.95 13.90
C SER A 153 -1.95 -30.93 13.91
#